data_AF-A0A554WNL3-F1
#
_entry.id   AF-A0A554WNL3-F1
#
_cell.length_a   1.000
_cell.length_b   1.000
_cell.length_c   1.000
_cell.angle_alpha   90.00
_cell.angle_beta   90.00
_cell.angle_gamma   90.00
#
_symmetry.space_group_name_H-M   'P 1'
#
loop_
_entity.id
_entity.type
_entity.pdbx_description
1 polymer ?
#
loop_
_entity_poly.entity_id
_entity_poly.type
_entity_poly.pdbx_seq_one_letter_code
_entity_poly.pdbx_strand_id
1 'polypeptide(L)'
;MKKPADLSVLVQLRERQRDEALTALAQARCERALAEQQLAALQGYAREAEQRWTERARAGVSPTLLATQRHFMERLQHASHVQTDVLQHLERRIAHCEAQWHQAERALATLRRLQQRRAQQWQQHLLRQEQKFNDDMALQQHRRRHAPHP
;
A
#
# COMPACT_ATOMS: atom_id res chain seq x y z
N MET A 1 5.80 -26.94 28.81
CA MET A 1 5.70 -26.51 27.39
C MET A 1 7.03 -25.93 26.93
N LYS A 2 7.36 -26.00 25.63
CA LYS A 2 8.57 -25.35 25.06
C LYS A 2 8.27 -23.86 24.78
N LYS A 3 9.28 -22.99 24.95
CA LYS A 3 9.19 -21.55 24.60
C LYS A 3 8.72 -21.41 23.14
N PRO A 4 7.74 -20.54 22.83
CA PRO A 4 7.27 -20.39 21.45
C PRO A 4 8.42 -19.91 20.55
N ALA A 5 8.47 -20.45 19.33
CA ALA A 5 9.43 -20.02 18.30
C ALA A 5 9.26 -18.51 18.03
N ASP A 6 10.39 -17.81 17.92
CA ASP A 6 10.38 -16.37 17.69
C ASP A 6 9.90 -16.08 16.27
N LEU A 7 8.77 -15.36 16.16
CA LEU A 7 8.18 -14.94 14.90
C LEU A 7 8.65 -13.52 14.52
N SER A 8 9.50 -12.87 15.32
CA SER A 8 9.98 -11.49 15.12
C SER A 8 10.52 -11.27 13.71
N VAL A 9 11.41 -12.15 13.23
CA VAL A 9 12.01 -12.09 11.89
C VAL A 9 10.95 -12.17 10.79
N LEU A 10 9.94 -13.04 10.95
CA LEU A 10 8.85 -13.17 9.98
C LEU A 10 7.93 -11.96 9.98
N VAL A 11 7.69 -11.34 11.15
CA VAL A 11 6.93 -10.10 11.26
C VAL A 11 7.67 -8.96 10.56
N GLN A 12 8.98 -8.79 10.83
CA GLN A 12 9.81 -7.77 10.19
C GLN A 12 9.84 -7.92 8.66
N LEU A 13 9.99 -9.17 8.16
CA LEU A 13 9.92 -9.44 6.74
C LEU A 13 8.58 -9.01 6.13
N ARG A 14 7.48 -9.21 6.85
CA ARG A 14 6.13 -8.90 6.37
C ARG A 14 5.79 -7.42 6.48
N GLU A 15 6.34 -6.73 7.47
CA GLU A 15 6.33 -5.26 7.55
C GLU A 15 7.03 -4.66 6.34
N ARG A 16 8.23 -5.15 6.02
CA ARG A 16 8.96 -4.71 4.82
C ARG A 16 8.17 -4.95 3.54
N GLN A 17 7.55 -6.12 3.37
CA GLN A 17 6.71 -6.41 2.19
C GLN A 17 5.50 -5.46 2.08
N ARG A 18 4.86 -5.13 3.20
CA ARG A 18 3.79 -4.12 3.23
C ARG A 18 4.31 -2.74 2.82
N ASP A 19 5.47 -2.35 3.32
CA ASP A 19 6.06 -1.03 3.05
C ASP A 19 6.50 -0.89 1.59
N GLU A 20 7.04 -1.96 1.01
CA GLU A 20 7.36 -2.05 -0.42
C GLU A 20 6.08 -1.92 -1.26
N ALA A 21 4.98 -2.59 -0.88
CA ALA A 21 3.69 -2.46 -1.57
C ALA A 21 3.07 -1.06 -1.44
N LEU A 22 3.17 -0.43 -0.27
CA LEU A 22 2.75 0.96 -0.06
C LEU A 22 3.54 1.94 -0.92
N THR A 23 4.86 1.74 -1.01
CA THR A 23 5.73 2.57 -1.85
C THR A 23 5.36 2.44 -3.32
N ALA A 24 5.12 1.23 -3.80
CA ALA A 24 4.67 0.98 -5.18
C ALA A 24 3.31 1.64 -5.48
N LEU A 25 2.37 1.58 -4.53
CA LEU A 25 1.08 2.25 -4.65
C LEU A 25 1.23 3.77 -4.72
N ALA A 26 2.07 4.36 -3.86
CA ALA A 26 2.32 5.79 -3.87
C ALA A 26 2.94 6.25 -5.20
N GLN A 27 3.89 5.49 -5.74
CA GLN A 27 4.50 5.75 -7.05
C GLN A 27 3.45 5.71 -8.16
N ALA A 28 2.61 4.66 -8.21
CA ALA A 28 1.55 4.54 -9.23
C ALA A 28 0.56 5.71 -9.18
N ARG A 29 0.20 6.19 -7.97
CA ARG A 29 -0.68 7.37 -7.80
C ARG A 29 0.00 8.66 -8.26
N CYS A 30 1.29 8.83 -7.97
CA CYS A 30 2.06 9.97 -8.45
C CYS A 30 2.13 10.00 -9.98
N GLU A 31 2.39 8.86 -10.60
CA GLU A 31 2.41 8.73 -12.06
C GLU A 31 1.05 9.05 -12.69
N ARG A 32 -0.06 8.60 -12.08
CA ARG A 32 -1.42 8.97 -12.53
C ARG A 32 -1.65 10.46 -12.45
N ALA A 33 -1.28 11.10 -11.35
CA ALA A 33 -1.44 12.55 -11.19
C ALA A 33 -0.63 13.33 -12.25
N LEU A 34 0.59 12.90 -12.55
CA LEU A 34 1.40 13.48 -13.62
C LEU A 34 0.74 13.30 -14.99
N ALA A 35 0.21 12.11 -15.27
CA ALA A 35 -0.48 11.83 -16.53
C ALA A 35 -1.77 12.66 -16.68
N GLU A 36 -2.51 12.91 -15.60
CA GLU A 36 -3.69 13.79 -15.59
C GLU A 36 -3.29 15.24 -15.90
N GLN A 37 -2.19 15.72 -15.33
CA GLN A 37 -1.67 17.06 -15.62
C GLN A 37 -1.26 17.21 -17.09
N GLN A 38 -0.62 16.18 -17.67
CA GLN A 38 -0.26 16.18 -19.09
C GLN A 38 -1.49 16.21 -20.00
N LEU A 39 -2.54 15.45 -19.66
CA LEU A 39 -3.80 15.49 -20.41
C LEU A 39 -4.47 16.87 -20.33
N ALA A 40 -4.51 17.47 -19.13
CA ALA A 40 -5.05 18.80 -18.94
C ALA A 40 -4.26 19.85 -19.76
N ALA A 41 -2.93 19.73 -19.82
CA ALA A 41 -2.08 20.60 -20.64
C ALA A 41 -2.37 20.44 -22.14
N LEU A 42 -2.52 19.20 -22.63
CA LEU A 42 -2.90 18.93 -24.03
C LEU A 42 -4.26 19.56 -24.38
N GLN A 43 -5.24 19.41 -23.49
CA GLN A 43 -6.58 19.99 -23.68
C GLN A 43 -6.57 21.53 -23.63
N GLY A 44 -5.76 22.13 -22.75
CA GLY A 44 -5.57 23.57 -22.70
C GLY A 44 -4.96 24.09 -24.01
N TYR A 45 -3.88 23.46 -24.46
CA TYR A 45 -3.22 23.81 -25.71
C TYR A 45 -4.13 23.66 -26.93
N ALA A 46 -5.00 22.63 -26.94
CA ALA A 46 -6.01 22.43 -27.98
C ALA A 46 -6.97 23.63 -28.09
N ARG A 47 -7.51 24.06 -26.96
CA ARG A 47 -8.46 25.19 -26.89
C ARG A 47 -7.80 26.48 -27.35
N GLU A 48 -6.58 26.75 -26.90
CA GLU A 48 -5.82 27.94 -27.32
C GLU A 48 -5.48 27.90 -28.82
N ALA A 49 -5.18 26.73 -29.37
CA ALA A 49 -4.94 26.58 -30.81
C ALA A 49 -6.22 26.82 -31.62
N GLU A 50 -7.36 26.31 -31.17
CA GLU A 50 -8.67 26.50 -31.81
C GLU A 50 -9.14 27.96 -31.78
N GLN A 51 -8.93 28.66 -30.66
CA GLN A 51 -9.24 30.09 -30.55
C GLN A 51 -8.41 30.91 -31.55
N ARG A 52 -7.09 30.74 -31.55
CA ARG A 52 -6.18 31.42 -32.50
C ARG A 52 -6.49 31.09 -33.96
N TRP A 53 -6.90 29.85 -34.22
CA TRP A 53 -7.36 29.44 -35.54
C TRP A 53 -8.62 30.21 -35.95
N THR A 54 -9.62 30.26 -35.08
CA THR A 54 -10.91 30.92 -35.35
C THR A 54 -10.71 32.41 -35.64
N GLU A 55 -9.80 33.06 -34.91
CA GLU A 55 -9.42 34.47 -35.15
C GLU A 55 -8.77 34.67 -36.52
N ARG A 56 -7.78 33.84 -36.88
CA ARG A 56 -7.14 33.91 -38.22
C ARG A 56 -8.12 33.59 -39.33
N ALA A 57 -9.05 32.67 -39.10
CA ALA A 57 -10.03 32.26 -40.10
C ALA A 57 -10.95 33.40 -40.54
N ARG A 58 -11.20 34.38 -39.66
CA ARG A 58 -12.00 35.58 -39.97
C ARG A 58 -11.39 36.46 -41.05
N ALA A 59 -10.07 36.43 -41.23
CA ALA A 59 -9.36 37.24 -42.23
C ALA A 59 -9.27 36.54 -43.62
N GLY A 60 -9.85 35.34 -43.76
CA GLY A 60 -9.69 34.49 -44.94
C GLY A 60 -8.47 33.58 -44.81
N VAL A 61 -8.58 32.34 -45.31
CA VAL A 61 -7.59 31.27 -45.10
C VAL A 61 -7.21 30.64 -46.43
N SER A 62 -5.92 30.40 -46.64
CA SER A 62 -5.47 29.59 -47.78
C SER A 62 -5.83 28.09 -47.57
N PRO A 63 -6.04 27.33 -48.67
CA PRO A 63 -6.25 25.88 -48.59
C PRO A 63 -5.11 25.13 -47.89
N THR A 64 -3.87 25.60 -48.06
CA THR A 64 -2.68 25.02 -47.42
C THR A 64 -2.71 25.19 -45.90
N LEU A 65 -3.06 26.38 -45.43
CA LEU A 65 -3.18 26.67 -44.00
C LEU A 65 -4.32 25.87 -43.36
N LEU A 66 -5.43 25.67 -44.07
CA LEU A 66 -6.54 24.80 -43.66
C LEU A 66 -6.14 23.32 -43.58
N ALA A 67 -5.30 22.83 -44.50
CA ALA A 67 -4.77 21.47 -44.43
C ALA A 67 -3.85 21.28 -43.21
N THR A 68 -2.94 22.24 -42.97
CA THR A 68 -2.04 22.24 -41.80
C THR A 68 -2.81 22.21 -40.48
N GLN A 69 -3.86 23.02 -40.36
CA GLN A 69 -4.69 23.04 -39.15
C GLN A 69 -5.36 21.69 -38.90
N ARG A 70 -5.96 21.07 -39.94
CA ARG A 70 -6.63 19.77 -39.80
C ARG A 70 -5.66 18.69 -39.33
N HIS A 71 -4.50 18.60 -39.95
CA HIS A 71 -3.45 17.65 -39.55
C HIS A 71 -2.96 17.89 -38.12
N PHE A 72 -2.82 19.15 -37.71
CA PHE A 72 -2.48 19.47 -36.31
C PHE A 72 -3.56 18.98 -35.33
N MET A 73 -4.84 19.21 -35.62
CA MET A 73 -5.95 18.75 -34.78
C MET A 73 -6.03 17.23 -34.71
N GLU A 74 -5.81 16.53 -35.82
CA GLU A 74 -5.75 15.06 -35.86
C GLU A 74 -4.65 14.52 -34.95
N ARG A 75 -3.45 15.11 -35.00
CA ARG A 75 -2.33 14.75 -34.12
C ARG A 75 -2.64 14.98 -32.65
N LEU A 76 -3.30 16.09 -32.33
CA LEU A 76 -3.65 16.43 -30.96
C LEU A 76 -4.74 15.49 -30.41
N GLN A 77 -5.73 15.14 -31.24
CA GLN A 77 -6.75 14.16 -30.89
C GLN A 77 -6.14 12.77 -30.66
N HIS A 78 -5.22 12.36 -31.54
CA HIS A 78 -4.48 11.11 -31.37
C HIS A 78 -3.67 11.10 -30.07
N ALA A 79 -2.91 12.16 -29.78
CA ALA A 79 -2.15 12.28 -28.54
C ALA A 79 -3.06 12.23 -27.28
N SER A 80 -4.23 12.87 -27.35
CA SER A 80 -5.21 12.83 -26.26
C SER A 80 -5.77 11.43 -26.03
N HIS A 81 -5.99 10.66 -27.10
CA HIS A 81 -6.43 9.27 -27.00
C HIS A 81 -5.36 8.40 -26.34
N VAL A 82 -4.12 8.49 -26.82
CA VAL A 82 -2.97 7.79 -26.21
C VAL A 82 -2.83 8.13 -24.72
N GLN A 83 -2.96 9.42 -24.36
CA GLN A 83 -2.88 9.84 -22.97
C GLN A 83 -4.04 9.29 -22.11
N THR A 84 -5.23 9.16 -22.69
CA THR A 84 -6.39 8.55 -22.02
C THR A 84 -6.15 7.07 -21.76
N ASP A 85 -5.55 6.35 -22.72
CA ASP A 85 -5.19 4.94 -22.55
C ASP A 85 -4.12 4.75 -21.46
N VAL A 86 -3.15 5.65 -21.38
CA VAL A 86 -2.15 5.69 -20.30
C VAL A 86 -2.83 5.84 -18.94
N LEU A 87 -3.80 6.76 -18.82
CA LEU A 87 -4.57 6.93 -17.58
C LEU A 87 -5.33 5.67 -17.19
N GLN A 88 -6.00 5.01 -18.13
CA GLN A 88 -6.70 3.74 -17.86
C GLN A 88 -5.73 2.64 -17.43
N HIS A 89 -4.54 2.58 -18.03
CA HIS A 89 -3.51 1.63 -17.62
C HIS A 89 -3.02 1.91 -16.19
N LEU A 90 -2.79 3.18 -15.85
CA LEU A 90 -2.38 3.61 -14.51
C LEU A 90 -3.46 3.33 -13.46
N GLU A 91 -4.74 3.48 -13.80
CA GLU A 91 -5.84 3.11 -12.91
C GLU A 91 -5.86 1.61 -12.61
N ARG A 92 -5.67 0.75 -13.62
CA ARG A 92 -5.54 -0.70 -13.42
C ARG A 92 -4.32 -1.04 -12.56
N ARG A 93 -3.19 -0.35 -12.78
CA ARG A 93 -1.98 -0.53 -11.99
C ARG A 93 -2.18 -0.11 -10.53
N ILE A 94 -2.86 1.01 -10.28
CA ILE A 94 -3.22 1.44 -8.91
C ILE A 94 -4.08 0.37 -8.25
N ALA A 95 -5.15 -0.10 -8.89
CA ALA A 95 -6.01 -1.15 -8.34
C ALA A 95 -5.23 -2.43 -8.01
N HIS A 96 -4.27 -2.80 -8.86
CA HIS A 96 -3.37 -3.92 -8.59
C HIS A 96 -2.48 -3.69 -7.37
N CYS A 97 -1.83 -2.52 -7.27
CA CYS A 97 -1.00 -2.16 -6.11
C CYS A 97 -1.81 -2.09 -4.81
N GLU A 98 -3.06 -1.58 -4.85
CA GLU A 98 -3.97 -1.57 -3.71
C GLU A 98 -4.30 -2.99 -3.25
N ALA A 99 -4.61 -3.90 -4.18
CA ALA A 99 -4.87 -5.29 -3.85
C ALA A 99 -3.65 -5.97 -3.19
N GLN A 100 -2.44 -5.72 -3.71
CA GLN A 100 -1.20 -6.22 -3.12
C GLN A 100 -0.95 -5.67 -1.71
N TRP A 101 -1.12 -4.36 -1.52
CA TRP A 101 -0.99 -3.73 -0.20
C TRP A 101 -1.99 -4.33 0.80
N HIS A 102 -3.26 -4.45 0.43
CA HIS A 102 -4.27 -5.06 1.28
C HIS A 102 -3.97 -6.54 1.61
N GLN A 103 -3.38 -7.29 0.69
CA GLN A 103 -2.94 -8.67 0.96
C GLN A 103 -1.78 -8.70 1.95
N ALA A 104 -0.78 -7.84 1.78
CA ALA A 104 0.37 -7.73 2.68
C ALA A 104 -0.08 -7.31 4.10
N GLU A 105 -0.98 -6.34 4.20
CA GLU A 105 -1.53 -5.87 5.48
C GLU A 105 -2.29 -6.98 6.22
N ARG A 106 -3.14 -7.73 5.51
CA ARG A 106 -3.87 -8.88 6.07
C ARG A 106 -2.91 -9.97 6.57
N ALA A 107 -1.87 -10.27 5.81
CA ALA A 107 -0.87 -11.26 6.19
C ALA A 107 -0.09 -10.83 7.44
N LEU A 108 0.31 -9.56 7.51
CA LEU A 108 0.99 -8.98 8.67
C LEU A 108 0.09 -9.00 9.92
N ALA A 109 -1.16 -8.55 9.80
CA ALA A 109 -2.12 -8.55 10.90
C ALA A 109 -2.36 -9.96 11.45
N THR A 110 -2.48 -10.95 10.56
CA THR A 110 -2.65 -12.35 10.94
C THR A 110 -1.45 -12.88 11.72
N LEU A 111 -0.22 -12.58 11.28
CA LEU A 111 1.00 -13.01 11.97
C LEU A 111 1.16 -12.33 13.33
N ARG A 112 0.88 -11.03 13.44
CA ARG A 112 0.91 -10.30 14.71
C ARG A 112 -0.07 -10.89 15.73
N ARG A 113 -1.30 -11.21 15.30
CA ARG A 113 -2.29 -11.91 16.15
C ARG A 113 -1.79 -13.27 16.63
N LEU A 114 -1.17 -14.05 15.75
CA LEU A 114 -0.60 -15.35 16.11
C LEU A 114 0.55 -15.20 17.14
N GLN A 115 1.44 -14.24 16.94
CA GLN A 115 2.54 -13.95 17.86
C GLN A 115 2.01 -13.55 19.23
N GLN A 116 1.04 -12.64 19.29
CA GLN A 116 0.42 -12.19 20.53
C GLN A 116 -0.24 -13.36 21.28
N ARG A 117 -1.00 -14.21 20.58
CA ARG A 117 -1.64 -15.38 21.18
C ARG A 117 -0.61 -16.35 21.78
N ARG A 118 0.50 -16.60 21.07
CA ARG A 118 1.59 -17.47 21.56
C ARG A 118 2.27 -16.88 22.80
N ALA A 119 2.51 -15.56 22.80
CA ALA A 119 3.10 -14.86 23.95
C ALA A 119 2.19 -14.95 25.19
N GLN A 120 0.88 -14.73 25.03
CA GLN A 120 -0.10 -14.87 26.12
C GLN A 120 -0.15 -16.30 26.68
N GLN A 121 -0.18 -17.31 25.81
CA GLN A 121 -0.17 -18.71 26.23
C GLN A 121 1.10 -19.07 27.02
N TRP A 122 2.25 -18.55 26.57
CA TRP A 122 3.52 -18.76 27.26
C TRP A 122 3.55 -18.07 28.64
N GLN A 123 3.08 -16.83 28.72
CA GLN A 123 2.99 -16.09 29.99
C GLN A 123 2.07 -16.81 30.98
N GLN A 124 0.91 -17.29 30.54
CA GLN A 124 0.02 -18.09 31.39
C GLN A 124 0.67 -19.38 31.88
N HIS A 125 1.48 -20.03 31.04
CA HIS A 125 2.22 -21.23 31.46
C HIS A 125 3.27 -20.90 32.52
N LEU A 126 4.03 -19.80 32.38
CA LEU A 126 5.01 -19.36 33.37
C LEU A 126 4.34 -19.03 34.71
N LEU A 127 3.24 -18.28 34.70
CA LEU A 127 2.48 -17.94 35.92
C LEU A 127 2.02 -19.20 36.67
N ARG A 128 1.55 -20.23 35.95
CA ARG A 128 1.17 -21.51 36.58
C ARG A 128 2.36 -22.26 37.15
N GLN A 129 3.54 -22.16 36.54
CA GLN A 129 4.76 -22.79 37.07
C GLN A 129 5.25 -22.07 38.33
N GLU A 130 5.25 -20.74 38.32
CA GLU A 130 5.60 -19.91 39.48
C GLU A 130 4.65 -20.16 40.65
N GLN A 131 3.33 -20.23 40.39
CA GLN A 131 2.34 -20.55 41.42
C GLN A 131 2.62 -21.92 42.05
N LYS A 132 2.83 -22.97 41.25
CA LYS A 132 3.14 -24.31 41.76
C LYS A 132 4.40 -24.33 42.63
N PHE A 133 5.45 -23.64 42.19
CA PHE A 133 6.70 -23.54 42.95
C PHE A 133 6.49 -22.84 44.30
N ASN A 134 5.72 -21.75 44.32
CA ASN A 134 5.39 -21.03 45.54
C ASN A 134 4.57 -21.88 46.51
N ASP A 135 3.57 -22.62 46.00
CA ASP A 135 2.73 -23.53 46.79
C ASP A 135 3.57 -24.66 47.40
N ASP A 136 4.48 -25.27 46.63
CA ASP A 136 5.40 -26.30 47.11
C ASP A 136 6.32 -25.80 48.22
N MET A 137 6.86 -24.58 48.08
CA MET A 137 7.67 -23.93 49.11
C MET A 137 6.88 -23.63 50.38
N ALA A 138 5.64 -23.14 50.25
CA ALA A 138 4.76 -22.88 51.39
C ALA A 138 4.44 -24.18 52.15
N LEU A 139 4.14 -25.27 51.44
CA LEU A 139 3.92 -26.59 52.02
C LEU A 139 5.16 -27.13 52.73
N GLN A 140 6.35 -26.99 52.14
CA GLN A 140 7.60 -27.41 52.78
C GLN A 140 7.88 -26.62 54.06
N GLN A 141 7.68 -25.29 54.05
CA GLN A 141 7.84 -24.46 55.24
C GLN A 141 6.83 -24.83 56.33
N HIS A 142 5.57 -25.06 55.95
CA HIS A 142 4.54 -25.51 56.89
C HIS A 142 4.92 -26.86 57.52
N ARG A 143 5.36 -27.84 56.73
CA ARG A 143 5.85 -29.14 57.24
C ARG A 143 7.02 -28.99 58.19
N ARG A 144 7.98 -28.10 57.90
CA ARG A 144 9.12 -27.83 58.80
C ARG A 144 8.69 -27.18 60.12
N ARG A 145 7.70 -26.28 60.10
CA ARG A 145 7.18 -25.62 61.30
C ARG A 145 6.33 -26.55 62.18
N HIS A 146 5.65 -27.51 61.58
CA HIS A 146 4.79 -28.48 62.27
C HIS A 146 5.46 -29.85 62.49
N ALA A 147 6.74 -30.01 62.14
CA ALA A 147 7.51 -31.19 62.51
C ALA A 147 7.79 -31.14 64.02
N PRO A 148 7.39 -32.17 64.79
CA PRO A 148 7.69 -32.20 66.22
C PRO A 148 9.21 -32.26 66.43
N HIS A 149 9.72 -31.40 67.30
CA HIS A 149 11.10 -31.45 67.73
C HIS A 149 11.31 -32.76 68.51
N PRO A 150 12.36 -33.57 68.21
CA PRO A 150 12.66 -34.79 68.97
C PRO A 150 13.05 -34.49 70.42
#